data_AF-A0A978W012-F1
#
_entry.id   AF-A0A978W012-F1
#
_cell.length_a   1.000
_cell.length_b   1.000
_cell.length_c   1.000
_cell.angle_alpha   90.00
_cell.angle_beta   90.00
_cell.angle_gamma   90.00
#
_symmetry.space_group_name_H-M   'P 1'
#
loop_
_entity.id
_entity.type
_entity.pdbx_description
1 polymer ?
#
loop_
_entity_poly.entity_id
_entity_poly.type
_entity_poly.pdbx_seq_one_letter_code
_entity_poly.pdbx_strand_id
1 'polypeptide(L)'
;MKEKLPPPNPLLASPTLTKLLGFALPIVFLLSFYIYGENKLDTSNFTLFLCGLAMLSVLFMVFFINGETLARYELVQLFNKPYLATSLQDFWGRRWNRMSSNILRQTIYDPTRHSLMGTIGVGPAKVLATITTLVVSGIMHEMVFYYITCGMKPTWEVTWLFVLHGICMVLESGLKRLGRVMGWPAVNPVVSIVCTVGFACLTSYWLLVLPVWRSTQKECGSGSYINR
;
A
#
# COMPACT_ATOMS: atom_id res chain seq x y z
N MET A 1 -18.11 11.45 -21.85
CA MET A 1 -19.24 10.66 -21.34
C MET A 1 -18.77 9.96 -20.07
N LYS A 2 -19.23 10.36 -18.87
CA LYS A 2 -18.79 9.77 -17.59
C LYS A 2 -19.44 8.40 -17.46
N GLU A 3 -18.65 7.34 -17.57
CA GLU A 3 -19.09 5.97 -17.32
C GLU A 3 -19.48 5.84 -15.84
N LYS A 4 -20.78 5.67 -15.57
CA LYS A 4 -21.30 5.42 -14.21
C LYS A 4 -20.84 4.03 -13.81
N LEU A 5 -19.92 3.95 -12.84
CA LEU A 5 -19.51 2.70 -12.19
C LEU A 5 -20.78 1.94 -11.74
N PRO A 6 -20.89 0.62 -11.98
CA PRO A 6 -22.02 -0.16 -11.46
C PRO A 6 -22.10 -0.01 -9.94
N PRO A 7 -23.31 0.05 -9.37
CA PRO A 7 -23.47 0.20 -7.92
C PRO A 7 -22.75 -0.96 -7.21
N PRO A 8 -22.01 -0.69 -6.13
CA PRO A 8 -21.31 -1.73 -5.39
C PRO A 8 -22.32 -2.79 -4.91
N ASN A 9 -21.89 -4.06 -4.93
CA ASN A 9 -22.70 -5.19 -4.48
C ASN A 9 -23.30 -4.89 -3.09
N PRO A 10 -24.63 -4.99 -2.90
CA PRO A 10 -25.30 -4.48 -1.70
C PRO A 10 -24.84 -5.16 -0.41
N LEU A 11 -24.34 -6.40 -0.50
CA LEU A 11 -23.76 -7.14 0.62
C LEU A 11 -22.43 -6.53 1.11
N LEU A 12 -21.51 -6.20 0.19
CA LEU A 12 -20.23 -5.54 0.49
C LEU A 12 -20.38 -4.05 0.79
N ALA A 13 -21.46 -3.43 0.32
CA ALA A 13 -21.82 -2.05 0.62
C ALA A 13 -22.56 -1.89 1.96
N SER A 14 -22.97 -3.00 2.60
CA SER A 14 -23.66 -2.91 3.88
C SER A 14 -22.68 -2.42 4.96
N PRO A 15 -22.95 -1.28 5.61
CA PRO A 15 -22.07 -0.73 6.65
C PRO A 15 -21.97 -1.68 7.84
N THR A 16 -22.97 -2.55 8.02
CA THR A 16 -23.04 -3.55 9.08
C THR A 16 -22.08 -4.70 8.86
N LEU A 17 -22.01 -5.29 7.66
CA LEU A 17 -21.11 -6.42 7.36
C LEU A 17 -19.64 -5.99 7.37
N THR A 18 -19.35 -4.80 6.85
CA THR A 18 -17.99 -4.23 6.86
C THR A 18 -17.53 -3.89 8.28
N LYS A 19 -18.40 -3.35 9.13
CA LYS A 19 -18.12 -3.17 10.57
C LYS A 19 -17.92 -4.50 11.27
N LEU A 20 -18.77 -5.49 11.01
CA LEU A 20 -18.69 -6.82 11.62
C LEU A 20 -17.36 -7.52 11.28
N LEU A 21 -16.95 -7.49 10.01
CA LEU A 21 -15.65 -8.02 9.57
C LEU A 21 -14.48 -7.26 10.22
N GLY A 22 -14.61 -5.94 10.40
CA GLY A 22 -13.63 -5.11 11.09
C GLY A 22 -13.47 -5.41 12.58
N PHE A 23 -14.53 -5.88 13.26
CA PHE A 23 -14.46 -6.31 14.66
C PHE A 23 -14.10 -7.79 14.83
N ALA A 24 -14.50 -8.65 13.89
CA ALA A 24 -14.25 -10.09 13.95
C ALA A 24 -12.76 -10.45 13.76
N LEU A 25 -12.06 -9.78 12.84
CA LEU A 25 -10.64 -10.04 12.56
C LEU A 25 -9.71 -9.77 13.77
N PRO A 26 -9.87 -8.66 14.53
CA PRO A 26 -9.15 -8.43 15.79
C PRO A 26 -9.44 -9.49 16.87
N ILE A 27 -10.67 -10.00 16.95
CA ILE A 27 -11.03 -11.04 17.92
C ILE A 27 -10.36 -12.36 17.56
N VAL A 28 -10.36 -12.73 16.28
CA VAL A 28 -9.60 -13.89 15.77
C VAL A 28 -8.11 -13.73 16.05
N PHE A 29 -7.57 -12.51 15.91
CA PHE A 29 -6.20 -12.20 16.29
C PHE A 29 -5.92 -12.42 17.79
N LEU A 30 -6.76 -11.86 18.68
CA LEU A 30 -6.61 -12.05 20.13
C LEU A 30 -6.72 -13.53 20.55
N LEU A 31 -7.63 -14.27 19.93
CA LEU A 31 -7.79 -15.72 20.16
C LEU A 31 -6.55 -16.50 19.67
N SER A 32 -6.02 -16.15 18.50
CA SER A 32 -4.81 -16.78 17.97
C SER A 32 -3.57 -16.47 18.82
N PHE A 33 -3.48 -15.26 19.40
CA PHE A 33 -2.43 -14.86 20.34
C PHE A 33 -2.57 -15.57 21.69
N TYR A 34 -3.78 -15.72 22.22
CA TYR A 34 -4.07 -16.46 23.44
C TYR A 34 -3.69 -17.95 23.31
N ILE A 35 -4.11 -18.59 22.22
CA ILE A 35 -3.80 -20.01 21.93
C ILE A 35 -2.29 -20.21 21.69
N TYR A 36 -1.60 -19.19 21.12
CA TYR A 36 -0.14 -19.20 20.95
C TYR A 36 0.61 -19.09 22.29
N GLY A 37 0.15 -18.21 23.19
CA GLY A 37 0.74 -18.04 24.52
C GLY A 37 0.75 -19.33 25.35
N GLU A 38 -0.24 -20.20 25.15
CA GLU A 38 -0.31 -21.49 25.84
C GLU A 38 0.57 -22.59 25.23
N ASN A 39 0.73 -22.65 23.90
CA ASN A 39 1.19 -23.88 23.24
C ASN A 39 2.68 -23.96 22.86
N LYS A 40 3.51 -22.91 23.07
CA LYS A 40 4.97 -22.92 22.77
C LYS A 40 5.36 -23.60 21.43
N LEU A 41 4.52 -23.47 20.40
CA LEU A 41 4.80 -24.07 19.08
C LEU A 41 5.85 -23.25 18.32
N ASP A 42 6.65 -23.98 17.54
CA ASP A 42 7.87 -23.58 16.81
C ASP A 42 7.92 -22.12 16.29
N THR A 43 8.97 -21.40 16.68
CA THR A 43 8.85 -20.05 17.26
C THR A 43 9.00 -18.87 16.27
N SER A 44 9.33 -19.10 15.00
CA SER A 44 9.66 -18.01 14.07
C SER A 44 8.57 -17.71 13.03
N ASN A 45 8.13 -18.71 12.29
CA ASN A 45 7.20 -18.51 11.17
C ASN A 45 5.77 -18.19 11.62
N PHE A 46 5.32 -18.81 12.71
CA PHE A 46 3.97 -18.58 13.23
C PHE A 46 3.84 -17.22 13.93
N THR A 47 4.87 -16.79 14.67
CA THR A 47 4.95 -15.43 15.25
C THR A 47 4.94 -14.36 14.17
N LEU A 48 5.70 -14.56 13.08
CA LEU A 48 5.69 -13.66 11.93
C LEU A 48 4.29 -13.59 11.31
N PHE A 49 3.65 -14.74 11.07
CA PHE A 49 2.28 -14.82 10.54
C PHE A 49 1.26 -14.08 11.42
N LEU A 50 1.35 -14.25 12.74
CA LEU A 50 0.48 -13.56 13.71
C LEU A 50 0.73 -12.04 13.75
N CYS A 51 1.99 -11.59 13.69
CA CYS A 51 2.32 -10.16 13.55
C CYS A 51 1.81 -9.57 12.22
N GLY A 52 1.79 -10.36 11.14
CA GLY A 52 1.20 -9.96 9.87
C GLY A 52 -0.30 -9.79 9.93
N LEU A 53 -1.00 -10.71 10.58
CA LEU A 53 -2.42 -10.60 10.90
C LEU A 53 -2.71 -9.40 11.84
N ALA A 54 -1.84 -9.13 12.80
CA ALA A 54 -1.93 -7.97 13.70
C ALA A 54 -1.84 -6.65 12.94
N MET A 55 -0.86 -6.52 12.04
CA MET A 55 -0.68 -5.28 11.28
C MET A 55 -1.73 -5.12 10.18
N LEU A 56 -2.17 -6.21 9.55
CA LEU A 56 -3.29 -6.18 8.63
C LEU A 56 -4.58 -5.74 9.34
N SER A 57 -4.83 -6.22 10.57
CA SER A 57 -5.99 -5.82 11.37
C SER A 57 -5.89 -4.41 11.93
N VAL A 58 -4.70 -3.91 12.30
CA VAL A 58 -4.50 -2.50 12.70
C VAL A 58 -4.66 -1.55 11.52
N LEU A 59 -4.12 -1.88 10.34
CA LEU A 59 -4.38 -1.13 9.11
C LEU A 59 -5.88 -1.12 8.81
N PHE A 60 -6.56 -2.26 8.93
CA PHE A 60 -8.01 -2.35 8.80
C PHE A 60 -8.74 -1.45 9.83
N MET A 61 -8.36 -1.48 11.10
CA MET A 61 -8.97 -0.64 12.14
C MET A 61 -8.76 0.86 11.87
N VAL A 62 -7.55 1.27 11.48
CA VAL A 62 -7.23 2.67 11.15
C VAL A 62 -8.02 3.16 9.93
N PHE A 63 -8.16 2.32 8.88
CA PHE A 63 -8.88 2.68 7.64
C PHE A 63 -10.40 2.59 7.74
N PHE A 64 -10.95 1.70 8.58
CA PHE A 64 -12.40 1.46 8.67
C PHE A 64 -13.08 2.27 9.79
N ILE A 65 -12.42 2.52 10.92
CA ILE A 65 -13.03 3.24 12.05
C ILE A 65 -12.98 4.76 11.84
N ASN A 66 -11.89 5.28 11.29
CA ASN A 66 -11.68 6.74 11.21
C ASN A 66 -12.13 7.38 9.89
N GLY A 67 -12.63 6.60 8.94
CA GLY A 67 -12.94 7.07 7.58
C GLY A 67 -14.03 8.15 7.52
N GLU A 68 -14.96 8.19 8.49
CA GLU A 68 -16.03 9.20 8.53
C GLU A 68 -15.72 10.38 9.48
N THR A 69 -14.90 10.16 10.51
CA THR A 69 -14.57 11.17 11.53
C THR A 69 -13.39 12.05 11.10
N LEU A 70 -12.33 11.49 10.49
CA LEU A 70 -11.20 12.28 9.95
C LEU A 70 -11.59 13.07 8.68
N ALA A 71 -12.52 12.54 7.87
CA ALA A 71 -12.94 13.19 6.63
C ALA A 71 -13.63 14.55 6.83
N ARG A 72 -14.13 14.85 8.04
CA ARG A 72 -14.78 16.14 8.36
C ARG A 72 -13.81 17.24 8.80
N TYR A 73 -12.57 16.90 9.17
CA TYR A 73 -11.62 17.85 9.75
C TYR A 73 -10.34 18.07 8.91
N GLU A 74 -10.08 17.27 7.87
CA GLU A 74 -8.90 17.49 7.03
C GLU A 74 -9.15 18.48 5.87
N LEU A 75 -8.35 19.54 5.80
CA LEU A 75 -8.33 20.51 4.69
C LEU A 75 -8.03 19.83 3.33
N VAL A 76 -7.30 18.71 3.36
CA VAL A 76 -7.01 17.83 2.21
C VAL A 76 -7.17 16.38 2.69
N GLN A 77 -8.20 15.69 2.22
CA GLN A 77 -8.43 14.28 2.55
C GLN A 77 -7.22 13.42 2.13
N LEU A 78 -6.40 12.99 3.10
CA LEU A 78 -5.19 12.19 2.86
C LEU A 78 -5.51 10.80 2.32
N PHE A 79 -6.54 10.15 2.86
CA PHE A 79 -6.98 8.81 2.47
C PHE A 79 -8.44 8.81 2.03
N ASN A 80 -8.71 8.21 0.87
CA ASN A 80 -10.06 8.12 0.31
C ASN A 80 -10.47 6.66 0.09
N LYS A 81 -10.96 6.01 1.15
CA LYS A 81 -11.47 4.62 1.13
C LYS A 81 -10.55 3.68 0.32
N PRO A 82 -9.28 3.51 0.72
CA PRO A 82 -8.29 2.73 -0.04
C PRO A 82 -8.68 1.25 -0.21
N TYR A 83 -9.48 0.71 0.71
CA TYR A 83 -10.05 -0.64 0.63
C TYR A 83 -11.07 -0.83 -0.50
N LEU A 84 -11.47 0.24 -1.20
CA LEU A 84 -12.32 0.18 -2.40
C LEU A 84 -11.51 0.37 -3.71
N ALA A 85 -10.18 0.30 -3.65
CA ALA A 85 -9.34 0.42 -4.84
C ALA A 85 -9.55 -0.77 -5.77
N THR A 86 -9.98 -0.51 -7.00
CA THR A 86 -10.13 -1.56 -8.04
C THR A 86 -8.84 -1.81 -8.81
N SER A 87 -7.81 -1.02 -8.56
CA SER A 87 -6.54 -1.09 -9.29
C SER A 87 -5.40 -0.52 -8.45
N LEU A 88 -4.16 -0.93 -8.75
CA LEU A 88 -2.99 -0.39 -8.05
C LEU A 88 -2.82 1.11 -8.33
N GLN A 89 -3.17 1.54 -9.55
CA GLN A 89 -3.16 2.96 -9.91
C GLN A 89 -4.23 3.76 -9.15
N ASP A 90 -5.41 3.19 -8.91
CA ASP A 90 -6.47 3.81 -8.12
C ASP A 90 -6.08 3.85 -6.63
N PHE A 91 -5.45 2.79 -6.12
CA PHE A 91 -4.90 2.73 -4.78
C PHE A 91 -3.87 3.85 -4.55
N TRP A 92 -2.73 3.83 -5.25
CA TRP A 92 -1.63 4.79 -5.03
C TRP A 92 -1.93 6.21 -5.51
N GLY A 93 -2.74 6.36 -6.57
CA GLY A 93 -2.96 7.67 -7.18
C GLY A 93 -4.12 8.47 -6.60
N ARG A 94 -5.20 7.79 -6.17
CA ARG A 94 -6.46 8.47 -5.84
C ARG A 94 -6.94 8.24 -4.41
N ARG A 95 -6.43 7.21 -3.73
CA ARG A 95 -6.99 6.74 -2.46
C ARG A 95 -6.01 6.65 -1.32
N TRP A 96 -4.75 6.37 -1.60
CA TRP A 96 -3.67 6.26 -0.64
C TRP A 96 -2.83 7.54 -0.63
N ASN A 97 -2.62 8.13 0.55
CA ASN A 97 -1.79 9.31 0.81
C ASN A 97 -1.75 10.32 -0.35
N ARG A 98 -2.92 10.90 -0.64
CA ARG A 98 -3.13 11.77 -1.80
C ARG A 98 -2.23 13.01 -1.77
N MET A 99 -1.84 13.47 -0.59
CA MET A 99 -0.89 14.57 -0.44
C MET A 99 0.49 14.18 -0.98
N SER A 100 1.05 13.05 -0.52
CA SER A 100 2.34 12.56 -1.03
C SER A 100 2.29 12.30 -2.54
N SER A 101 1.22 11.66 -3.03
CA SER A 101 1.04 11.41 -4.46
C SER A 101 0.94 12.70 -5.28
N ASN A 102 0.30 13.75 -4.76
CA ASN A 102 0.23 15.05 -5.42
C ASN A 102 1.60 15.75 -5.44
N ILE A 103 2.34 15.74 -4.32
CA ILE A 103 3.68 16.32 -4.25
C ILE A 103 4.59 15.65 -5.26
N LEU A 104 4.70 14.32 -5.21
CA LEU A 104 5.52 13.53 -6.14
C LEU A 104 5.11 13.72 -7.60
N ARG A 105 3.80 13.90 -7.85
CA ARG A 105 3.31 14.19 -9.19
C ARG A 105 3.84 15.53 -9.71
N GLN A 106 3.77 16.58 -8.89
CA GLN A 106 4.21 17.92 -9.27
C GLN A 106 5.73 18.04 -9.33
N THR A 107 6.46 17.36 -8.44
CA THR A 107 7.91 17.50 -8.32
C THR A 107 8.69 16.55 -9.21
N ILE A 108 8.19 15.34 -9.46
CA ILE A 108 8.92 14.30 -10.20
C ILE A 108 8.18 13.92 -11.49
N TYR A 109 6.91 13.51 -11.39
CA TYR A 109 6.19 12.92 -12.52
C TYR A 109 5.99 13.90 -13.68
N ASP A 110 5.37 15.05 -13.42
CA ASP A 110 5.01 16.02 -14.45
C ASP A 110 6.25 16.62 -15.13
N PRO A 111 7.31 17.04 -14.39
CA PRO A 111 8.57 17.49 -15.00
C PRO A 111 9.22 16.40 -15.86
N THR A 112 9.38 15.18 -15.31
CA THR A 112 10.00 14.04 -16.02
C THR A 112 9.24 13.72 -17.29
N ARG A 113 7.90 13.66 -17.20
CA ARG A 113 7.04 13.41 -18.35
C ARG A 113 7.18 14.51 -19.39
N HIS A 114 7.19 15.78 -18.99
CA HIS A 114 7.27 16.91 -19.92
C HIS A 114 8.60 16.91 -20.70
N SER A 115 9.71 16.71 -20.00
CA SER A 115 11.05 16.63 -20.62
C SER A 115 11.18 15.46 -21.60
N LEU A 116 10.56 14.32 -21.30
CA LEU A 116 10.64 13.12 -22.14
C LEU A 116 9.61 13.08 -23.27
N MET A 117 8.51 13.82 -23.14
CA MET A 117 7.43 13.76 -24.12
C MET A 117 7.89 14.19 -25.53
N GLY A 118 8.82 15.15 -25.61
CA GLY A 118 9.39 15.63 -26.87
C GLY A 118 10.38 14.68 -27.54
N THR A 119 11.00 13.75 -26.79
CA THR A 119 12.07 12.88 -27.29
C THR A 119 11.59 11.46 -27.60
N ILE A 120 10.81 10.85 -26.69
CA ILE A 120 10.41 9.43 -26.76
C ILE A 120 8.90 9.23 -26.95
N GLY A 121 8.14 10.31 -27.06
CA GLY A 121 6.70 10.29 -27.26
C GLY A 121 5.87 10.08 -25.99
N VAL A 122 4.57 10.35 -26.08
CA VAL A 122 3.65 10.49 -24.94
C VAL A 122 3.49 9.20 -24.11
N GLY A 123 3.48 8.04 -24.76
CA GLY A 123 3.27 6.74 -24.11
C GLY A 123 4.46 6.32 -23.24
N PRO A 124 5.64 6.12 -23.85
CA PRO A 124 6.86 5.77 -23.12
C PRO A 124 7.23 6.79 -22.04
N ALA A 125 7.06 8.09 -22.31
CA ALA A 125 7.31 9.14 -21.32
C ALA A 125 6.44 8.99 -20.05
N LYS A 126 5.18 8.58 -20.17
CA LYS A 126 4.31 8.33 -19.01
C LYS A 126 4.78 7.13 -18.18
N VAL A 127 5.22 6.07 -18.84
CA VAL A 127 5.73 4.86 -18.17
C VAL A 127 7.00 5.20 -17.40
N LEU A 128 7.97 5.83 -18.07
CA LEU A 128 9.23 6.18 -17.46
C LEU A 128 9.04 7.15 -16.30
N ALA A 129 8.20 8.19 -16.47
CA ALA A 129 7.87 9.10 -15.38
C ALA A 129 7.21 8.40 -14.18
N THR A 130 6.37 7.38 -14.40
CA THR A 130 5.75 6.59 -13.32
C THR A 130 6.82 5.80 -12.55
N ILE A 131 7.70 5.10 -13.26
CA ILE A 131 8.78 4.31 -12.65
C ILE A 131 9.72 5.23 -11.87
N THR A 132 10.18 6.34 -12.46
CA THR A 132 11.03 7.32 -11.78
C THR A 132 10.38 7.85 -10.52
N THR A 133 9.09 8.20 -10.57
CA THR A 133 8.36 8.72 -9.39
C THR A 133 8.33 7.70 -8.26
N LEU A 134 8.12 6.42 -8.57
CA LEU A 134 8.07 5.37 -7.55
C LEU A 134 9.45 4.99 -7.01
N VAL A 135 10.50 5.05 -7.83
CA VAL A 135 11.88 4.91 -7.35
C VAL A 135 12.22 6.03 -6.37
N VAL A 136 11.93 7.29 -6.72
CA VAL A 136 12.17 8.44 -5.83
C VAL A 136 11.37 8.29 -4.54
N SER A 137 10.09 7.88 -4.63
CA SER A 137 9.27 7.57 -3.45
C SER A 137 9.92 6.48 -2.58
N GLY A 138 10.42 5.40 -3.17
CA GLY A 138 11.08 4.32 -2.45
C GLY A 138 12.32 4.78 -1.70
N ILE A 139 13.18 5.57 -2.35
CA ILE A 139 14.38 6.16 -1.73
C ILE A 139 13.99 7.09 -0.57
N MET A 140 12.95 7.90 -0.74
CA MET A 140 12.44 8.74 0.35
C MET A 140 11.96 7.91 1.55
N HIS A 141 11.30 6.78 1.32
CA HIS A 141 10.87 5.90 2.40
C HIS A 141 12.04 5.20 3.08
N GLU A 142 13.07 4.77 2.33
CA GLU A 142 14.32 4.24 2.93
C GLU A 142 14.99 5.28 3.83
N MET A 143 15.06 6.55 3.40
CA MET A 143 15.61 7.63 4.25
C MET A 143 14.78 7.85 5.51
N VAL A 144 13.45 7.87 5.41
CA VAL A 144 12.56 7.98 6.57
C VAL A 144 12.78 6.82 7.53
N PHE A 145 12.85 5.59 7.03
CA PHE A 145 13.11 4.42 7.87
C PHE A 145 14.51 4.42 8.46
N TYR A 146 15.53 4.89 7.75
CA TYR A 146 16.87 5.07 8.28
C TYR A 146 16.86 5.96 9.54
N TYR A 147 16.15 7.10 9.50
CA TYR A 147 16.04 7.99 10.66
C TYR A 147 15.20 7.40 11.79
N ILE A 148 14.09 6.72 11.49
CA ILE A 148 13.22 6.12 12.52
C ILE A 148 13.88 4.91 13.19
N THR A 149 14.71 4.16 12.46
CA THR A 149 15.41 2.96 12.96
C THR A 149 16.82 3.27 13.46
N CYS A 150 17.06 4.49 13.98
CA CYS A 150 18.32 4.85 14.66
C CYS A 150 19.58 4.71 13.78
N GLY A 151 19.48 4.95 12.47
CA GLY A 151 20.62 4.94 11.56
C GLY A 151 21.06 3.55 11.08
N MET A 152 20.18 2.54 11.18
CA MET A 152 20.45 1.21 10.65
C MET A 152 20.58 1.21 9.12
N LYS A 153 21.45 0.35 8.59
CA LYS A 153 21.71 0.29 7.14
C LYS A 153 20.42 0.00 6.35
N PRO A 154 20.13 0.76 5.27
CA PRO A 154 18.97 0.51 4.43
C PRO A 154 19.09 -0.85 3.75
N THR A 155 18.04 -1.68 3.85
CA THR A 155 18.00 -3.02 3.23
C THR A 155 17.54 -2.96 1.77
N TRP A 156 17.06 -1.81 1.30
CA TRP A 156 16.48 -1.60 -0.03
C TRP A 156 15.19 -2.40 -0.31
N GLU A 157 14.70 -3.17 0.66
CA GLU A 157 13.47 -3.95 0.57
C GLU A 157 12.25 -3.01 0.41
N VAL A 158 12.28 -1.85 1.07
CA VAL A 158 11.21 -0.84 0.95
C VAL A 158 11.25 -0.18 -0.42
N THR A 159 12.43 0.13 -0.95
CA THR A 159 12.52 0.63 -2.33
C THR A 159 11.98 -0.39 -3.33
N TRP A 160 12.29 -1.68 -3.14
CA TRP A 160 11.75 -2.75 -3.99
C TRP A 160 10.23 -2.86 -3.94
N LEU A 161 9.60 -2.59 -2.79
CA LEU A 161 8.14 -2.50 -2.70
C LEU A 161 7.60 -1.50 -3.75
N PHE A 162 8.11 -0.27 -3.76
CA PHE A 162 7.62 0.77 -4.66
C PHE A 162 7.92 0.47 -6.13
N VAL A 163 9.10 -0.08 -6.43
CA VAL A 163 9.47 -0.46 -7.80
C VAL A 163 8.58 -1.59 -8.31
N LEU A 164 8.35 -2.63 -7.52
CA LEU A 164 7.45 -3.74 -7.87
C LEU A 164 6.04 -3.22 -8.15
N HIS A 165 5.49 -2.38 -7.27
CA HIS A 165 4.18 -1.78 -7.47
C HIS A 165 4.13 -0.93 -8.73
N GLY A 166 5.20 -0.20 -9.05
CA GLY A 166 5.29 0.58 -10.28
C GLY A 166 5.25 -0.25 -11.55
N ILE A 167 6.01 -1.34 -11.57
CA ILE A 167 5.97 -2.30 -12.68
C ILE A 167 4.56 -2.89 -12.80
N CYS A 168 3.96 -3.35 -11.70
CA CYS A 168 2.61 -3.88 -11.69
C CYS A 168 1.56 -2.85 -12.16
N MET A 169 1.68 -1.58 -11.79
CA MET A 169 0.80 -0.50 -12.26
C MET A 169 0.92 -0.25 -13.76
N VAL A 170 2.14 -0.29 -14.30
CA VAL A 170 2.40 -0.14 -15.74
C VAL A 170 1.83 -1.33 -16.50
N LEU A 171 2.06 -2.55 -16.02
CA LEU A 171 1.50 -3.78 -16.59
C LEU A 171 -0.03 -3.76 -16.56
N GLU A 172 -0.62 -3.39 -15.43
CA GLU A 172 -2.07 -3.27 -15.28
C GLU A 172 -2.66 -2.23 -16.26
N SER A 173 -1.99 -1.09 -16.42
CA SER A 173 -2.37 -0.05 -17.38
C SER A 173 -2.28 -0.55 -18.83
N GLY A 174 -1.23 -1.32 -19.14
CA GLY A 174 -1.05 -1.98 -20.43
C GLY A 174 -2.14 -3.01 -20.72
N LEU A 175 -2.43 -3.88 -19.76
CA LEU A 175 -3.46 -4.92 -19.87
C LEU A 175 -4.86 -4.32 -20.02
N LYS A 176 -5.18 -3.25 -19.28
CA LYS A 176 -6.46 -2.51 -19.43
C LYS A 176 -6.56 -1.80 -20.77
N ARG A 177 -5.44 -1.35 -21.34
CA ARG A 177 -5.42 -0.79 -22.70
C ARG A 177 -5.64 -1.89 -23.74
N LEU A 178 -4.96 -3.02 -23.60
CA LEU A 178 -5.11 -4.16 -24.50
C LEU A 178 -6.53 -4.74 -24.46
N GLY A 179 -7.09 -4.96 -23.27
CA GLY A 179 -8.46 -5.44 -23.11
C GLY A 179 -9.49 -4.52 -23.76
N ARG A 180 -9.29 -3.20 -23.72
CA ARG A 180 -10.16 -2.24 -24.43
C ARG A 180 -10.03 -2.32 -25.95
N VAL A 181 -8.84 -2.58 -26.48
CA VAL A 181 -8.61 -2.74 -27.93
C VAL A 181 -9.17 -4.08 -28.43
N MET A 182 -9.04 -5.13 -27.62
CA MET A 182 -9.49 -6.49 -27.94
C MET A 182 -10.97 -6.75 -27.58
N GLY A 183 -11.67 -5.78 -26.99
CA GLY A 183 -13.09 -5.88 -26.64
C GLY A 183 -13.38 -6.82 -25.45
N TRP A 184 -12.43 -7.02 -24.53
CA TRP A 184 -12.65 -7.88 -23.36
C TRP A 184 -13.71 -7.31 -22.41
N PRO A 185 -14.56 -8.17 -21.82
CA PRO A 185 -15.53 -7.73 -20.83
C PRO A 185 -14.83 -7.15 -19.61
N ALA A 186 -15.46 -6.15 -18.98
CA ALA A 186 -14.92 -5.55 -17.77
C ALA A 186 -14.83 -6.58 -16.64
N VAL A 187 -13.70 -6.59 -15.93
CA VAL A 187 -13.52 -7.45 -14.75
C VAL A 187 -14.50 -7.03 -13.66
N ASN A 188 -15.08 -8.00 -12.95
CA ASN A 188 -15.97 -7.73 -11.83
C ASN A 188 -15.25 -6.84 -10.78
N PRO A 189 -15.82 -5.67 -10.41
CA PRO A 189 -15.19 -4.74 -9.47
C PRO A 189 -14.80 -5.37 -8.15
N VAL A 190 -15.60 -6.33 -7.64
CA VAL A 190 -15.32 -7.00 -6.36
C VAL A 190 -14.05 -7.83 -6.45
N VAL A 191 -13.90 -8.59 -7.53
CA VAL A 191 -12.69 -9.40 -7.77
C VAL A 191 -11.48 -8.49 -7.87
N SER A 192 -11.60 -7.39 -8.63
CA SER A 192 -10.52 -6.41 -8.79
C SER A 192 -10.11 -5.77 -7.45
N ILE A 193 -11.08 -5.46 -6.58
CA ILE A 193 -10.82 -4.91 -5.24
C ILE A 193 -10.10 -5.93 -4.36
N VAL A 194 -10.62 -7.15 -4.27
CA VAL A 194 -10.01 -8.21 -3.45
C VAL A 194 -8.59 -8.49 -3.91
N CYS A 195 -8.36 -8.62 -5.21
CA CYS A 195 -7.02 -8.84 -5.78
C CYS A 195 -6.09 -7.65 -5.51
N THR A 196 -6.54 -6.41 -5.75
CA THR A 196 -5.70 -5.22 -5.58
C THR A 196 -5.32 -5.00 -4.12
N VAL A 197 -6.32 -5.00 -3.23
CA VAL A 197 -6.11 -4.77 -1.80
C VAL A 197 -5.32 -5.93 -1.19
N GLY A 198 -5.67 -7.18 -1.55
CA GLY A 198 -4.93 -8.36 -1.10
C GLY A 198 -3.46 -8.31 -1.52
N PHE A 199 -3.18 -8.00 -2.79
CA PHE A 199 -1.82 -7.85 -3.30
C PHE A 199 -1.07 -6.72 -2.56
N ALA A 200 -1.68 -5.53 -2.42
CA ALA A 200 -1.07 -4.40 -1.74
C ALA A 200 -0.76 -4.70 -0.26
N CYS A 201 -1.67 -5.36 0.46
CA CYS A 201 -1.49 -5.78 1.84
C CYS A 201 -0.37 -6.82 1.98
N LEU A 202 -0.37 -7.86 1.14
CA LEU A 202 0.63 -8.94 1.20
C LEU A 202 2.04 -8.41 0.93
N THR A 203 2.19 -7.63 -0.14
CA THR A 203 3.49 -7.06 -0.52
C THR A 203 3.98 -6.03 0.50
N SER A 204 3.10 -5.17 1.04
CA SER A 204 3.47 -4.22 2.10
C SER A 204 3.90 -4.94 3.38
N TYR A 205 3.23 -6.04 3.74
CA TYR A 205 3.64 -6.87 4.85
C TYR A 205 5.05 -7.44 4.64
N TRP A 206 5.33 -8.00 3.47
CA TRP A 206 6.61 -8.65 3.21
C TRP A 206 7.79 -7.68 3.04
N LEU A 207 7.59 -6.57 2.31
CA LEU A 207 8.68 -5.69 1.86
C LEU A 207 8.78 -4.38 2.66
N LEU A 208 7.84 -4.10 3.57
CA LEU A 208 7.92 -2.93 4.44
C LEU A 208 7.84 -3.34 5.90
N VAL A 209 6.85 -4.13 6.29
CA VAL A 209 6.64 -4.48 7.70
C VAL A 209 7.73 -5.39 8.24
N LEU A 210 7.98 -6.53 7.59
CA LEU A 210 8.97 -7.49 8.06
C LEU A 210 10.39 -6.93 8.10
N PRO A 211 10.87 -6.18 7.09
CA PRO A 211 12.16 -5.50 7.12
C PRO A 211 12.29 -4.55 8.31
N VAL A 212 11.32 -3.66 8.47
CA VAL A 212 11.34 -2.64 9.53
C VAL A 212 11.30 -3.30 10.90
N TRP A 213 10.44 -4.31 11.09
CA TRP A 213 10.39 -5.07 12.33
C TRP A 213 11.75 -5.74 12.66
N ARG A 214 12.35 -6.45 11.70
CA ARG A 214 13.67 -7.08 11.87
C ARG A 214 14.76 -6.06 12.21
N SER A 215 14.66 -4.85 11.67
CA SER A 215 15.58 -3.77 11.99
C SER A 215 15.37 -3.26 13.41
N THR A 216 14.13 -2.96 13.82
CA THR A 216 13.83 -2.44 15.16
C THR A 216 14.22 -3.38 16.32
N GLN A 217 14.24 -4.70 16.09
CA GLN A 217 14.67 -5.69 17.08
C GLN A 217 16.20 -5.68 17.30
N LYS A 218 16.97 -5.15 16.35
CA LYS A 218 18.43 -5.03 16.45
C LYS A 218 18.79 -3.69 17.09
N GLU A 219 18.51 -3.59 18.38
CA GLU A 219 19.03 -2.59 19.33
C GLU A 219 19.10 -1.12 18.84
N CYS A 220 18.05 -0.33 19.12
CA CYS A 220 18.23 1.10 19.42
C CYS A 220 18.75 1.33 20.86
N GLY A 221 19.19 0.28 21.55
CA GLY A 221 19.38 0.22 23.01
C GLY A 221 20.81 -0.06 23.48
N SER A 222 21.83 0.14 22.63
CA SER A 222 23.23 0.10 23.05
C SER A 222 23.87 1.43 22.69
N GLY A 223 23.91 2.33 23.68
CA GLY A 223 24.64 3.59 23.58
C GLY A 223 26.09 3.34 23.18
N SER A 224 26.37 3.45 21.89
CA SER A 224 27.72 3.57 21.35
C SER A 224 27.85 4.92 20.65
N TYR A 225 27.49 5.99 21.37
CA TYR A 225 28.11 7.30 21.14
C TYR A 225 29.41 7.37 21.96
N ILE A 226 30.35 6.47 21.64
CA ILE A 226 31.77 6.64 22.00
C ILE A 226 32.57 6.27 20.77
N ASN A 227 33.24 7.29 20.22
CA ASN A 227 34.30 7.27 19.21
C ASN A 227 33.93 6.88 17.77
N ARG A 228 33.55 7.89 16.98
CA ARG A 228 34.38 8.29 15.83
C ARG A 228 34.13 9.72 15.39
#